data_AF-A0A0P9NZ56-F1
#
_entry.id   AF-A0A0P9NZ56-F1
#
_cell.length_a   1.000
_cell.length_b   1.000
_cell.length_c   1.000
_cell.angle_alpha   90.00
_cell.angle_beta   90.00
_cell.angle_gamma   90.00
#
_symmetry.space_group_name_H-M   'P 1'
#
loop_
_entity.id
_entity.type
_entity.pdbx_description
1 polymer ?
#
loop_
_entity_poly.entity_id
_entity_poly.type
_entity_poly.pdbx_seq_one_letter_code
_entity_poly.pdbx_strand_id
1 'polypeptide(L)'
;MSAALDLWKETHVARLSQYCAVRVSGRVSAVRGILLECKIPAAKVGDLCEVSKADGSMLLAEIVGFTQDCTLLSALGAPDGIQVGAPIRPLGIAHRIGVDDSLLGSVLDGFGRPLLGDCLGAFAGPDDRRDTLPVIADALPPTQRPRITRALPTGVRAIDSAILLGEGQRVGLFAGAGCGKTTLMAELARNMDCDVIVFGLIGERGRELREFLDHELDETLRSRSVLVCATSDRSSMERARAAFTATAIAEAFRARGQKVLLLLDSLTRFARAQREIGIASGEPLGRGGLPPSVYTLLPRLVERAGMSEIGSITALYTVLIEQDSMNDPVADEVRSLLDGHIVLSRKLAERGHYPAIDVSASISRILSNVTGREHQRANNRLRQLLAAYKQVEMLLRLGEYQAGADPVTDCAVQLNDAINAFLRQDLREPVPLQETLDELLRLTSQLPE
;
A
#
# COMPACT_ATOMS: atom_id res chain seq x y z
N MET A 1 -33.84 -2.54 -27.88
CA MET A 1 -33.86 -4.02 -27.80
C MET A 1 -32.75 -4.71 -28.60
N SER A 2 -31.91 -4.03 -29.42
CA SER A 2 -30.84 -4.70 -30.19
C SER A 2 -29.48 -4.77 -29.47
N ALA A 3 -29.04 -3.72 -28.77
CA ALA A 3 -27.68 -3.66 -28.21
C ALA A 3 -27.30 -4.83 -27.28
N ALA A 4 -28.22 -5.28 -26.42
CA ALA A 4 -27.97 -6.43 -25.54
C ALA A 4 -27.88 -7.76 -26.30
N LEU A 5 -28.64 -7.88 -27.40
CA LEU A 5 -28.65 -9.08 -28.25
C LEU A 5 -27.43 -9.11 -29.18
N ASP A 6 -27.00 -7.94 -29.64
CA ASP A 6 -25.78 -7.73 -30.41
C ASP A 6 -24.55 -8.05 -29.54
N LEU A 7 -24.48 -7.52 -28.32
CA LEU A 7 -23.44 -7.86 -27.35
C LEU A 7 -23.43 -9.36 -27.02
N TRP A 8 -24.60 -9.97 -26.80
CA TRP A 8 -24.71 -11.41 -26.55
C TRP A 8 -24.17 -12.23 -27.72
N LYS A 9 -24.52 -11.85 -28.96
CA LYS A 9 -24.07 -12.51 -30.19
C LYS A 9 -22.57 -12.35 -30.40
N GLU A 10 -22.03 -11.14 -30.27
CA GLU A 10 -20.59 -10.87 -30.38
C GLU A 10 -19.79 -11.69 -29.34
N THR A 11 -20.26 -11.71 -28.09
CA THR A 11 -19.64 -12.50 -27.02
C THR A 11 -19.65 -14.00 -27.34
N HIS A 12 -20.75 -14.53 -27.88
CA HIS A 12 -20.86 -15.95 -28.23
C HIS A 12 -20.02 -16.31 -29.46
N VAL A 13 -19.98 -15.46 -30.48
CA VAL A 13 -19.13 -15.66 -31.67
C VAL A 13 -17.66 -15.63 -31.28
N ALA A 14 -17.23 -14.69 -30.43
CA ALA A 14 -15.87 -14.62 -29.90
C ALA A 14 -15.51 -15.87 -29.08
N ARG A 15 -16.43 -16.33 -28.22
CA ARG A 15 -16.22 -17.55 -27.42
C ARG A 15 -16.07 -18.80 -28.30
N LEU A 16 -16.91 -18.95 -29.33
CA LEU A 16 -16.88 -20.10 -30.22
C LEU A 16 -15.68 -20.06 -31.18
N SER A 17 -15.25 -18.88 -31.64
CA SER A 17 -14.08 -18.75 -32.51
C SER A 17 -12.76 -19.02 -31.77
N GLN A 18 -12.74 -18.83 -30.45
CA GLN A 18 -11.61 -19.16 -29.58
C GLN A 18 -11.68 -20.58 -28.99
N TYR A 19 -12.74 -21.34 -29.27
CA TYR A 19 -12.92 -22.69 -28.73
C TYR A 19 -11.93 -23.69 -29.34
N CYS A 20 -11.07 -24.26 -28.51
CA CYS A 20 -10.18 -25.35 -28.91
C CYS A 20 -10.75 -26.70 -28.47
N ALA A 21 -11.03 -27.58 -29.44
CA ALA A 21 -11.52 -28.94 -29.16
C ALA A 21 -10.46 -29.87 -28.52
N VAL A 22 -9.21 -29.39 -28.36
CA VAL A 22 -8.09 -30.12 -27.76
C VAL A 22 -7.69 -29.43 -26.46
N ARG A 23 -7.58 -30.20 -25.38
CA ARG A 23 -6.99 -29.69 -24.12
C ARG A 23 -5.48 -29.79 -24.20
N VAL A 24 -4.82 -28.63 -24.17
CA VAL A 24 -3.37 -28.54 -24.04
C VAL A 24 -3.00 -28.82 -22.59
N SER A 25 -2.06 -29.73 -22.37
CA SER A 25 -1.50 -30.03 -21.04
C SER A 25 0.01 -30.18 -21.13
N GLY A 26 0.71 -29.69 -20.12
CA GLY A 26 2.14 -29.93 -19.92
C GLY A 26 2.41 -31.01 -18.89
N ARG A 27 3.69 -31.32 -18.71
CA ARG A 27 4.18 -32.14 -17.60
C ARG A 27 5.43 -31.51 -16.99
N VAL A 28 5.54 -31.61 -15.67
CA VAL A 28 6.75 -31.19 -14.94
C VAL A 28 7.91 -32.08 -15.36
N SER A 29 9.01 -31.49 -15.84
CA SER A 29 10.25 -32.21 -16.17
C SER A 29 11.28 -32.12 -15.04
N ALA A 30 11.33 -31.00 -14.31
CA ALA A 30 12.22 -30.83 -13.16
C ALA A 30 11.65 -29.83 -12.15
N VAL A 31 12.10 -29.93 -10.90
CA VAL A 31 11.74 -29.04 -9.79
C VAL A 31 13.04 -28.53 -9.16
N ARG A 32 13.24 -27.20 -9.13
CA ARG A 32 14.41 -26.53 -8.56
C ARG A 32 13.94 -25.43 -7.61
N GLY A 33 13.70 -25.79 -6.35
CA GLY A 33 13.10 -24.88 -5.38
C GLY A 33 11.71 -24.42 -5.86
N ILE A 34 11.52 -23.11 -6.01
CA ILE A 34 10.26 -22.54 -6.52
C ILE A 34 10.13 -22.59 -8.05
N LEU A 35 11.20 -22.90 -8.77
CA LEU A 35 11.19 -22.92 -10.23
C LEU A 35 10.92 -24.34 -10.75
N LEU A 36 9.90 -24.48 -11.60
CA LEU A 36 9.53 -25.73 -12.24
C LEU A 36 9.88 -25.64 -13.73
N GLU A 37 10.49 -26.69 -14.27
CA GLU A 37 10.71 -26.83 -15.70
C GLU A 37 9.62 -27.72 -16.28
N CYS A 38 9.14 -27.38 -17.47
CA CYS A 38 8.13 -28.18 -18.16
C CYS A 38 8.18 -27.97 -19.68
N LYS A 39 7.36 -28.72 -20.41
CA LYS A 39 7.07 -28.47 -21.83
C LYS A 39 5.59 -28.18 -21.99
N ILE A 40 5.26 -26.97 -22.43
CA ILE A 40 3.89 -26.54 -22.71
C ILE A 40 3.87 -25.90 -24.10
N PRO A 41 3.02 -26.37 -25.04
CA PRO A 41 2.84 -25.73 -26.34
C PRO A 41 2.32 -24.30 -26.19
N ALA A 42 2.82 -23.38 -27.02
CA ALA A 42 2.32 -21.99 -27.12
C ALA A 42 2.26 -21.22 -25.77
N ALA A 43 3.16 -21.54 -24.84
CA ALA A 43 3.26 -20.87 -23.55
C ALA A 43 3.60 -19.37 -23.71
N LYS A 44 2.99 -18.51 -22.89
CA LYS A 44 3.23 -17.06 -22.84
C LYS A 44 3.70 -16.65 -21.46
N VAL A 45 4.66 -15.73 -21.38
CA VAL A 45 5.11 -15.17 -20.10
C VAL A 45 3.95 -14.44 -19.43
N GLY A 46 3.79 -14.68 -18.13
CA GLY A 46 2.71 -14.13 -17.30
C GLY A 46 1.47 -15.02 -17.21
N ASP A 47 1.31 -16.02 -18.09
CA ASP A 47 0.15 -16.91 -18.03
C ASP A 47 0.23 -17.84 -16.81
N LEU A 48 -0.90 -17.97 -16.14
CA LEU A 48 -1.09 -18.90 -15.02
C LEU A 48 -1.25 -20.34 -15.52
N CYS A 49 -0.74 -21.26 -14.71
CA CYS A 49 -0.86 -22.69 -14.85
C CYS A 49 -1.29 -23.32 -13.52
N GLU A 50 -2.06 -24.39 -13.59
CA GLU A 50 -2.32 -25.27 -12.45
C GLU A 50 -1.45 -26.51 -12.56
N VAL A 51 -0.70 -26.81 -11.50
CA VAL A 51 0.15 -27.99 -11.37
C VAL A 51 -0.47 -28.92 -10.33
N SER A 52 -0.73 -30.17 -10.72
CA SER A 52 -1.29 -31.15 -9.78
C SER A 52 -0.22 -31.66 -8.80
N LYS A 53 -0.59 -31.74 -7.52
CA LYS A 53 0.21 -32.37 -6.46
C LYS A 53 -0.20 -33.83 -6.25
N ALA A 54 0.67 -34.58 -5.60
CA ALA A 54 0.45 -36.00 -5.30
C ALA A 54 -0.76 -36.26 -4.39
N ASP A 55 -1.13 -35.29 -3.56
CA ASP A 55 -2.31 -35.33 -2.68
C ASP A 55 -3.62 -34.96 -3.39
N GLY A 56 -3.57 -34.69 -4.70
CA GLY A 56 -4.72 -34.28 -5.51
C GLY A 56 -5.03 -32.78 -5.47
N SER A 57 -4.35 -32.01 -4.63
CA SER A 57 -4.49 -30.55 -4.62
C SER A 57 -3.81 -29.91 -5.84
N MET A 58 -4.19 -28.67 -6.14
CA MET A 58 -3.65 -27.91 -7.26
C MET A 58 -2.81 -26.74 -6.76
N LEU A 59 -1.63 -26.56 -7.34
CA LEU A 59 -0.77 -25.41 -7.12
C LEU A 59 -0.87 -24.47 -8.31
N LEU A 60 -1.06 -23.16 -8.05
CA LEU A 60 -0.85 -22.18 -9.11
C LEU A 60 0.63 -21.94 -9.34
N ALA A 61 1.00 -21.85 -10.60
CA ALA A 61 2.31 -21.43 -11.08
C ALA A 61 2.15 -20.40 -12.19
N GLU A 62 3.17 -19.57 -12.40
CA GLU A 62 3.18 -18.56 -13.46
C GLU A 62 4.34 -18.81 -14.42
N ILE A 63 4.11 -18.67 -15.71
CA ILE A 63 5.16 -18.79 -16.71
C ILE A 63 6.05 -17.55 -16.63
N VAL A 64 7.30 -17.73 -16.20
CA VAL A 64 8.26 -16.64 -16.01
C VAL A 64 9.26 -16.52 -17.15
N GLY A 65 9.39 -17.54 -17.99
CA GLY A 65 10.32 -17.50 -19.12
C GLY A 65 10.45 -18.81 -19.87
N PHE A 66 11.42 -18.84 -20.77
CA PHE A 66 11.72 -19.97 -21.63
C PHE A 66 13.22 -20.14 -21.76
N THR A 67 13.65 -21.39 -21.88
CA THR A 67 14.98 -21.75 -22.39
C THR A 67 14.84 -22.33 -23.79
N GLN A 68 15.95 -22.77 -24.40
CA GLN A 68 15.88 -23.49 -25.67
C GLN A 68 15.10 -24.81 -25.56
N ASP A 69 15.08 -25.43 -24.38
CA ASP A 69 14.59 -26.80 -24.19
C ASP A 69 13.29 -26.90 -23.39
N CYS A 70 12.98 -25.90 -22.56
CA CYS A 70 11.84 -25.95 -21.63
C CYS A 70 11.20 -24.58 -21.34
N THR A 71 9.96 -24.64 -20.87
CA THR A 71 9.23 -23.52 -20.27
C THR A 71 9.51 -23.49 -18.76
N LEU A 72 9.77 -22.29 -18.23
CA LEU A 72 10.04 -22.07 -16.82
C LEU A 72 8.79 -21.52 -16.14
N LEU A 73 8.37 -22.18 -15.08
CA LEU A 73 7.25 -21.82 -14.22
C LEU A 73 7.78 -21.42 -12.85
N SER A 74 7.23 -20.38 -12.25
CA SER A 74 7.46 -20.05 -10.84
C SER A 74 6.25 -20.47 -10.03
N ALA A 75 6.47 -21.32 -9.03
CA ALA A 75 5.46 -21.75 -8.08
C ALA A 75 4.97 -20.57 -7.25
N LEU A 76 3.64 -20.36 -7.22
CA LEU A 76 3.05 -19.27 -6.44
C LEU A 76 2.81 -19.65 -4.97
N GLY A 77 3.02 -20.92 -4.62
CA GLY A 77 2.93 -21.46 -3.25
C GLY A 77 3.98 -22.55 -3.01
N ALA A 78 3.85 -23.27 -1.89
CA ALA A 78 4.80 -24.32 -1.51
C ALA A 78 4.84 -25.45 -2.57
N PRO A 79 6.02 -25.78 -3.16
CA PRO A 79 6.13 -26.82 -4.18
C PRO A 79 6.12 -28.24 -3.61
N ASP A 80 6.07 -28.41 -2.28
CA ASP A 80 5.98 -29.71 -1.62
C ASP A 80 4.82 -30.54 -2.18
N GLY A 81 5.12 -31.79 -2.51
CA GLY A 81 4.16 -32.73 -3.10
C GLY A 81 4.07 -32.69 -4.63
N ILE A 82 4.80 -31.82 -5.32
CA ILE A 82 4.94 -31.89 -6.79
C ILE A 82 5.91 -33.00 -7.16
N GLN A 83 5.52 -33.83 -8.13
CA GLN A 83 6.33 -34.92 -8.65
C GLN A 83 6.74 -34.66 -10.10
N VAL A 84 7.87 -35.24 -10.53
CA VAL A 84 8.24 -35.27 -11.95
C VAL A 84 7.15 -36.02 -12.72
N GLY A 85 6.74 -35.47 -13.87
CA GLY A 85 5.64 -35.97 -14.66
C GLY A 85 4.26 -35.46 -14.23
N ALA A 86 4.16 -34.68 -13.14
CA ALA A 86 2.90 -34.08 -12.71
C ALA A 86 2.23 -33.30 -13.84
N PRO A 87 0.92 -33.48 -14.07
CA PRO A 87 0.21 -32.80 -15.13
C PRO A 87 0.11 -31.29 -14.83
N ILE A 88 0.23 -30.51 -15.89
CA ILE A 88 0.11 -29.05 -15.85
C ILE A 88 -1.01 -28.63 -16.79
N ARG A 89 -1.96 -27.84 -16.27
CA ARG A 89 -3.03 -27.23 -17.03
C ARG A 89 -2.75 -25.74 -17.22
N PRO A 90 -2.36 -25.29 -18.43
CA PRO A 90 -2.27 -23.86 -18.71
C PRO A 90 -3.68 -23.24 -18.67
N LEU A 91 -3.82 -22.10 -17.99
CA LEU A 91 -5.08 -21.36 -17.92
C LEU A 91 -5.23 -20.36 -19.07
N GLY A 92 -4.11 -20.00 -19.73
CA GLY A 92 -4.09 -19.08 -20.88
C GLY A 92 -4.45 -17.64 -20.53
N ILE A 93 -4.42 -17.30 -19.25
CA ILE A 93 -4.68 -15.97 -18.71
C ILE A 93 -3.60 -15.62 -17.70
N ALA A 94 -3.26 -14.34 -17.62
CA ALA A 94 -2.49 -13.81 -16.50
C ALA A 94 -3.31 -13.84 -15.20
N HIS A 95 -2.68 -13.54 -14.06
CA HIS A 95 -3.42 -13.34 -12.81
C HIS A 95 -4.37 -12.16 -12.93
N ARG A 96 -5.67 -12.44 -12.85
CA ARG A 96 -6.75 -11.46 -12.92
C ARG A 96 -7.61 -11.51 -11.67
N ILE A 97 -8.26 -10.40 -11.39
CA ILE A 97 -9.30 -10.30 -10.37
C ILE A 97 -10.60 -9.76 -10.97
N GLY A 98 -11.72 -10.25 -10.46
CA GLY A 98 -13.05 -9.70 -10.64
C GLY A 98 -13.46 -9.00 -9.37
N VAL A 99 -13.84 -7.74 -9.47
CA VAL A 99 -14.22 -6.92 -8.32
C VAL A 99 -15.68 -6.60 -8.43
N ASP A 100 -16.41 -6.69 -7.33
CA ASP A 100 -17.78 -6.21 -7.20
C ASP A 100 -18.05 -5.86 -5.73
N ASP A 101 -19.23 -5.32 -5.44
CA ASP A 101 -19.56 -4.82 -4.11
C ASP A 101 -19.69 -5.96 -3.08
N SER A 102 -19.77 -7.24 -3.52
CA SER A 102 -19.78 -8.39 -2.62
C SER A 102 -18.41 -8.65 -1.97
N LEU A 103 -17.34 -8.00 -2.45
CA LEU A 103 -16.03 -8.05 -1.81
C LEU A 103 -15.94 -7.19 -0.55
N LEU A 104 -16.85 -6.25 -0.33
CA LEU A 104 -16.82 -5.41 0.88
C LEU A 104 -17.03 -6.29 2.12
N GLY A 105 -16.17 -6.14 3.12
CA GLY A 105 -16.11 -6.98 4.33
C GLY A 105 -15.33 -8.29 4.17
N SER A 106 -14.80 -8.58 2.97
CA SER A 106 -14.03 -9.79 2.71
C SER A 106 -12.57 -9.68 3.17
N VAL A 107 -12.02 -10.84 3.57
CA VAL A 107 -10.61 -11.03 3.88
C VAL A 107 -10.06 -12.05 2.90
N LEU A 108 -9.08 -11.63 2.10
CA LEU A 108 -8.57 -12.32 0.93
C LEU A 108 -7.07 -12.64 1.09
N ASP A 109 -6.60 -13.68 0.41
CA ASP A 109 -5.18 -14.02 0.30
C ASP A 109 -4.47 -13.16 -0.75
N GLY A 110 -3.16 -13.35 -0.92
CA GLY A 110 -2.38 -12.56 -1.88
C GLY A 110 -2.80 -12.70 -3.34
N PHE A 111 -3.60 -13.71 -3.68
CA PHE A 111 -4.15 -13.94 -5.03
C PHE A 111 -5.61 -13.48 -5.17
N GLY A 112 -6.23 -13.02 -4.09
CA GLY A 112 -7.63 -12.59 -4.06
C GLY A 112 -8.61 -13.71 -3.74
N ARG A 113 -8.18 -14.84 -3.18
CA ARG A 113 -9.07 -15.93 -2.75
C ARG A 113 -9.53 -15.69 -1.32
N PRO A 114 -10.73 -16.13 -0.89
CA PRO A 114 -11.19 -15.92 0.47
C PRO A 114 -10.30 -16.66 1.47
N LEU A 115 -9.86 -15.96 2.52
CA LEU A 115 -9.16 -16.55 3.68
C LEU A 115 -10.13 -17.01 4.77
N LEU A 116 -11.29 -16.39 4.86
CA LEU A 116 -12.29 -16.62 5.91
C LEU A 116 -13.69 -16.71 5.30
N GLY A 117 -14.44 -17.74 5.70
CA GLY A 117 -15.82 -17.96 5.29
C GLY A 117 -15.99 -18.38 3.83
N ASP A 118 -17.24 -18.54 3.41
CA ASP A 118 -17.63 -18.99 2.06
C ASP A 118 -17.89 -17.82 1.10
N CYS A 119 -17.27 -16.66 1.33
CA CYS A 119 -17.47 -15.49 0.46
C CYS A 119 -16.84 -15.70 -0.92
N LEU A 120 -17.41 -15.04 -1.92
CA LEU A 120 -16.82 -15.01 -3.26
C LEU A 120 -15.52 -14.20 -3.20
N GLY A 121 -14.42 -14.79 -3.65
CA GLY A 121 -13.14 -14.10 -3.76
C GLY A 121 -13.06 -13.16 -4.96
N ALA A 122 -12.02 -12.34 -4.96
CA ALA A 122 -11.63 -11.53 -6.11
C ALA A 122 -10.92 -12.33 -7.20
N PHE A 123 -10.27 -13.46 -6.90
CA PHE A 123 -9.54 -14.26 -7.91
C PHE A 123 -10.45 -14.66 -9.07
N ALA A 124 -10.08 -14.28 -10.30
CA ALA A 124 -10.85 -14.56 -11.51
C ALA A 124 -10.18 -15.62 -12.37
N GLY A 125 -10.90 -16.74 -12.55
CA GLY A 125 -10.53 -17.79 -13.50
C GLY A 125 -10.96 -17.48 -14.93
N PRO A 126 -10.63 -18.35 -15.90
CA PRO A 126 -11.02 -18.16 -17.31
C PRO A 126 -12.53 -18.05 -17.54
N ASP A 127 -13.33 -18.68 -16.69
CA ASP A 127 -14.79 -18.73 -16.80
C ASP A 127 -15.51 -17.69 -15.92
N ASP A 128 -14.77 -16.73 -15.34
CA ASP A 128 -15.36 -15.65 -14.54
C ASP A 128 -16.22 -14.74 -15.43
N ARG A 129 -17.42 -14.40 -14.95
CA ARG A 129 -18.40 -13.60 -15.69
C ARG A 129 -18.32 -12.11 -15.36
N ARG A 130 -17.55 -11.74 -14.32
CA ARG A 130 -17.36 -10.35 -13.92
C ARG A 130 -16.47 -9.63 -14.94
N ASP A 131 -16.52 -8.31 -14.92
CA ASP A 131 -15.46 -7.54 -15.56
C ASP A 131 -14.18 -7.71 -14.73
N THR A 132 -13.10 -8.08 -15.42
CA THR A 132 -11.87 -8.56 -14.78
C THR A 132 -10.68 -7.75 -15.23
N LEU A 133 -9.79 -7.47 -14.30
CA LEU A 133 -8.60 -6.67 -14.54
C LEU A 133 -7.34 -7.47 -14.17
N PRO A 134 -6.23 -7.28 -14.90
CA PRO A 134 -4.97 -7.91 -14.55
C PRO A 134 -4.43 -7.35 -13.24
N VAL A 135 -3.91 -8.23 -12.38
CA VAL A 135 -3.30 -7.82 -11.11
C VAL A 135 -2.00 -7.06 -11.35
N ILE A 136 -1.19 -7.51 -12.31
CA ILE A 136 -0.03 -6.77 -12.78
C ILE A 136 -0.41 -5.97 -14.01
N ALA A 137 -0.51 -4.66 -13.83
CA ALA A 137 -0.88 -3.71 -14.85
C ALA A 137 0.06 -2.49 -14.80
N ASP A 138 0.05 -1.73 -15.88
CA ASP A 138 0.69 -0.41 -15.89
C ASP A 138 -0.26 0.64 -15.35
N ALA A 139 0.30 1.69 -14.77
CA ALA A 139 -0.49 2.78 -14.22
C ALA A 139 -1.15 3.63 -15.32
N LEU A 140 -2.14 4.45 -14.93
CA LEU A 140 -2.76 5.40 -15.86
C LEU A 140 -1.68 6.30 -16.51
N PRO A 141 -1.77 6.58 -17.82
CA PRO A 141 -0.89 7.51 -18.49
C PRO A 141 -0.84 8.87 -17.76
N PRO A 142 0.33 9.53 -17.67
CA PRO A 142 0.45 10.82 -16.97
C PRO A 142 -0.50 11.90 -17.50
N THR A 143 -0.86 11.85 -18.79
CA THR A 143 -1.78 12.79 -19.43
C THR A 143 -3.23 12.64 -18.97
N GLN A 144 -3.58 11.52 -18.33
CA GLN A 144 -4.93 11.21 -17.83
C GLN A 144 -5.03 11.40 -16.31
N ARG A 145 -4.02 12.01 -15.68
CA ARG A 145 -3.99 12.24 -14.23
C ARG A 145 -4.27 13.69 -13.90
N PRO A 146 -5.46 14.01 -13.39
CA PRO A 146 -5.75 15.34 -12.88
C PRO A 146 -4.79 15.74 -11.75
N ARG A 147 -4.61 17.06 -11.57
CA ARG A 147 -3.86 17.59 -10.43
C ARG A 147 -4.65 17.38 -9.14
N ILE A 148 -3.92 17.15 -8.05
CA ILE A 148 -4.48 17.12 -6.70
C ILE A 148 -4.72 18.56 -6.24
N THR A 149 -5.98 18.94 -6.07
CA THR A 149 -6.41 20.29 -5.66
C THR A 149 -7.33 20.29 -4.45
N ARG A 150 -7.89 19.14 -4.09
CA ARG A 150 -8.83 19.01 -2.98
C ARG A 150 -8.11 18.47 -1.74
N ALA A 151 -8.23 19.18 -0.63
CA ALA A 151 -7.79 18.71 0.67
C ALA A 151 -8.60 17.49 1.12
N LEU A 152 -7.93 16.56 1.78
CA LEU A 152 -8.52 15.38 2.39
C LEU A 152 -8.16 15.38 3.89
N PRO A 153 -8.97 16.03 4.73
CA PRO A 153 -8.76 16.06 6.17
C PRO A 153 -8.74 14.65 6.76
N THR A 154 -7.89 14.47 7.75
CA THR A 154 -7.68 13.18 8.43
C THR A 154 -8.30 13.13 9.82
N GLY A 155 -8.67 14.29 10.37
CA GLY A 155 -9.11 14.43 11.75
C GLY A 155 -7.96 14.43 12.75
N VAL A 156 -6.70 14.29 12.31
CA VAL A 156 -5.51 14.28 13.17
C VAL A 156 -4.82 15.63 13.07
N ARG A 157 -4.84 16.42 14.15
CA ARG A 157 -4.31 17.80 14.20
C ARG A 157 -2.89 17.90 13.66
N ALA A 158 -2.00 16.99 14.06
CA ALA A 158 -0.62 16.98 13.58
C ALA A 158 -0.50 16.81 12.05
N ILE A 159 -1.39 16.01 11.44
CA ILE A 159 -1.40 15.80 9.98
C ILE A 159 -2.09 16.99 9.30
N ASP A 160 -3.29 17.36 9.74
CA ASP A 160 -4.12 18.37 9.09
C ASP A 160 -3.52 19.78 9.19
N SER A 161 -2.76 20.07 10.25
CA SER A 161 -2.01 21.32 10.37
C SER A 161 -0.72 21.32 9.56
N ALA A 162 0.11 20.29 9.68
CA ALA A 162 1.50 20.34 9.23
C ALA A 162 1.76 19.67 7.87
N ILE A 163 0.92 18.70 7.50
CA ILE A 163 1.16 17.73 6.42
C ILE A 163 -0.11 17.51 5.58
N LEU A 164 -1.13 18.39 5.68
CA LEU A 164 -2.49 18.17 5.13
C LEU A 164 -2.50 17.39 3.81
N LEU A 165 -3.26 16.29 3.81
CA LEU A 165 -3.33 15.37 2.68
C LEU A 165 -4.26 15.92 1.58
N GLY A 166 -4.06 15.41 0.37
CA GLY A 166 -4.94 15.67 -0.77
C GLY A 166 -5.61 14.40 -1.30
N GLU A 167 -6.78 14.56 -1.91
CA GLU A 167 -7.47 13.47 -2.61
C GLU A 167 -6.60 12.95 -3.77
N GLY A 168 -6.33 11.64 -3.80
CA GLY A 168 -5.45 11.02 -4.78
C GLY A 168 -3.95 11.12 -4.46
N GLN A 169 -3.56 11.59 -3.28
CA GLN A 169 -2.15 11.69 -2.89
C GLN A 169 -1.56 10.32 -2.52
N ARG A 170 -0.26 10.12 -2.81
CA ARG A 170 0.51 8.95 -2.37
C ARG A 170 1.48 9.37 -1.27
N VAL A 171 1.31 8.82 -0.08
CA VAL A 171 2.01 9.26 1.14
C VAL A 171 2.70 8.07 1.79
N GLY A 172 3.93 8.26 2.24
CA GLY A 172 4.65 7.23 2.99
C GLY A 172 4.43 7.37 4.48
N LEU A 173 4.18 6.29 5.20
CA LEU A 173 4.15 6.26 6.67
C LEU A 173 5.39 5.54 7.19
N PHE A 174 6.42 6.31 7.57
CA PHE A 174 7.71 5.80 8.00
C PHE A 174 7.65 5.59 9.51
N ALA A 175 7.72 4.35 9.96
CA ALA A 175 7.54 4.03 11.37
C ALA A 175 8.45 2.88 11.83
N GLY A 176 9.00 3.04 13.03
CA GLY A 176 9.60 1.93 13.77
C GLY A 176 8.53 1.07 14.45
N ALA A 177 8.92 -0.15 14.87
CA ALA A 177 8.05 -0.99 15.68
C ALA A 177 7.64 -0.29 16.99
N GLY A 178 6.37 -0.40 17.38
CA GLY A 178 5.85 0.16 18.63
C GLY A 178 5.56 1.67 18.62
N CYS A 179 5.66 2.36 17.48
CA CYS A 179 5.41 3.81 17.40
C CYS A 179 3.92 4.17 17.16
N GLY A 180 3.00 3.21 17.23
CA GLY A 180 1.56 3.44 16.99
C GLY A 180 1.11 3.42 15.52
N LYS A 181 1.91 2.82 14.62
CA LYS A 181 1.62 2.70 13.16
C LYS A 181 0.21 2.15 12.90
N THR A 182 -0.10 0.97 13.43
CA THR A 182 -1.35 0.24 13.14
C THR A 182 -2.57 1.02 13.62
N THR A 183 -2.51 1.56 14.84
CA THR A 183 -3.58 2.40 15.40
C THR A 183 -3.77 3.65 14.54
N LEU A 184 -2.70 4.37 14.17
CA LEU A 184 -2.83 5.53 13.29
C LEU A 184 -3.49 5.16 11.95
N MET A 185 -3.09 4.06 11.32
CA MET A 185 -3.70 3.62 10.06
C MET A 185 -5.19 3.30 10.21
N ALA A 186 -5.59 2.60 11.27
CA ALA A 186 -6.98 2.28 11.53
C ALA A 186 -7.83 3.55 11.70
N GLU A 187 -7.32 4.52 12.46
CA GLU A 187 -8.04 5.77 12.73
C GLU A 187 -8.15 6.65 11.48
N LEU A 188 -7.09 6.71 10.66
CA LEU A 188 -7.16 7.34 9.33
C LEU A 188 -8.23 6.67 8.45
N ALA A 189 -8.29 5.34 8.48
CA ALA A 189 -9.30 4.57 7.75
C ALA A 189 -10.72 4.87 8.23
N ARG A 190 -10.93 5.16 9.51
CA ARG A 190 -12.25 5.54 10.05
C ARG A 190 -12.62 6.98 9.66
N ASN A 191 -11.67 7.91 9.79
CA ASN A 191 -11.95 9.35 9.80
C ASN A 191 -11.93 10.01 8.41
N MET A 192 -11.20 9.46 7.44
CA MET A 192 -11.06 10.08 6.11
C MET A 192 -12.32 9.88 5.23
N ASP A 193 -12.73 10.93 4.51
CA ASP A 193 -13.84 10.91 3.54
C ASP A 193 -13.48 10.04 2.31
N CYS A 194 -13.91 8.78 2.32
CA CYS A 194 -13.76 7.84 1.22
C CYS A 194 -14.94 6.86 1.16
N ASP A 195 -15.17 6.33 -0.04
CA ASP A 195 -16.27 5.39 -0.30
C ASP A 195 -15.86 3.95 0.04
N VAL A 196 -14.63 3.57 -0.28
CA VAL A 196 -14.09 2.22 -0.10
C VAL A 196 -12.67 2.27 0.46
N ILE A 197 -12.35 1.32 1.33
CA ILE A 197 -11.03 1.16 1.91
C ILE A 197 -10.46 -0.18 1.46
N VAL A 198 -9.20 -0.19 1.04
CA VAL A 198 -8.50 -1.42 0.68
C VAL A 198 -7.24 -1.53 1.53
N PHE A 199 -7.16 -2.58 2.34
CA PHE A 199 -5.97 -2.90 3.12
C PHE A 199 -5.13 -3.95 2.38
N GLY A 200 -3.83 -3.68 2.24
CA GLY A 200 -2.84 -4.66 1.82
C GLY A 200 -1.88 -4.96 2.97
N LEU A 201 -2.09 -6.06 3.69
CA LEU A 201 -1.31 -6.45 4.88
C LEU A 201 -0.32 -7.56 4.51
N ILE A 202 0.95 -7.20 4.38
CA ILE A 202 2.02 -7.98 3.75
C ILE A 202 3.10 -8.29 4.76
N GLY A 203 3.34 -9.58 5.00
CA GLY A 203 4.44 -10.07 5.83
C GLY A 203 4.31 -9.74 7.32
N GLU A 204 3.14 -9.30 7.77
CA GLU A 204 2.80 -9.17 9.18
C GLU A 204 2.66 -10.54 9.84
N ARG A 205 2.84 -10.61 11.16
CA ARG A 205 2.67 -11.87 11.89
C ARG A 205 1.18 -12.20 11.99
N GLY A 206 0.82 -13.49 11.91
CA GLY A 206 -0.59 -13.91 11.99
C GLY A 206 -1.32 -13.44 13.25
N ARG A 207 -0.62 -13.33 14.39
CA ARG A 207 -1.19 -12.77 15.63
C ARG A 207 -1.53 -11.27 15.50
N GLU A 208 -0.66 -10.50 14.86
CA GLU A 208 -0.80 -9.05 14.68
C GLU A 208 -1.93 -8.77 13.68
N LEU A 209 -2.06 -9.63 12.66
CA LEU A 209 -3.22 -9.63 11.76
C LEU A 209 -4.52 -9.91 12.51
N ARG A 210 -4.57 -10.95 13.35
CA ARG A 210 -5.78 -11.26 14.12
C ARG A 210 -6.15 -10.12 15.08
N GLU A 211 -5.17 -9.55 15.77
CA GLU A 211 -5.38 -8.39 16.65
C GLU A 211 -5.97 -7.20 15.88
N PHE A 212 -5.46 -6.93 14.68
CA PHE A 212 -6.02 -5.90 13.81
C PHE A 212 -7.48 -6.21 13.40
N LEU A 213 -7.76 -7.45 12.99
CA LEU A 213 -9.11 -7.87 12.60
C LEU A 213 -10.12 -7.80 13.75
N ASP A 214 -9.71 -8.14 14.97
CA ASP A 214 -10.59 -8.26 16.13
C ASP A 214 -10.77 -6.93 16.89
N HIS A 215 -9.75 -6.07 16.92
CA HIS A 215 -9.75 -4.85 17.75
C HIS A 215 -9.74 -3.54 16.97
N GLU A 216 -9.18 -3.52 15.76
CA GLU A 216 -9.11 -2.29 14.95
C GLU A 216 -10.18 -2.23 13.86
N LEU A 217 -10.68 -3.37 13.37
CA LEU A 217 -11.76 -3.40 12.39
C LEU A 217 -13.12 -3.59 13.07
N ASP A 218 -13.72 -2.47 13.49
CA ASP A 218 -15.15 -2.48 13.84
C ASP A 218 -16.05 -2.77 12.63
N GLU A 219 -17.33 -3.07 12.88
CA GLU A 219 -18.29 -3.44 11.83
C GLU A 219 -18.46 -2.35 10.77
N THR A 220 -18.43 -1.07 11.19
CA THR A 220 -18.54 0.08 10.28
C THR A 220 -17.37 0.09 9.31
N LEU A 221 -16.15 -0.01 9.82
CA LEU A 221 -14.94 -0.02 9.01
C LEU A 221 -14.91 -1.26 8.11
N ARG A 222 -15.25 -2.43 8.65
CA ARG A 222 -15.29 -3.70 7.92
C ARG A 222 -16.26 -3.67 6.75
N SER A 223 -17.46 -3.14 6.93
CA SER A 223 -18.53 -3.12 5.91
C SER A 223 -18.16 -2.35 4.63
N ARG A 224 -17.14 -1.48 4.69
CA ARG A 224 -16.63 -0.70 3.55
C ARG A 224 -15.17 -1.03 3.19
N SER A 225 -14.63 -2.11 3.75
CA SER A 225 -13.21 -2.48 3.58
C SER A 225 -13.04 -3.79 2.84
N VAL A 226 -12.01 -3.87 2.00
CA VAL A 226 -11.50 -5.14 1.46
C VAL A 226 -10.09 -5.36 1.99
N LEU A 227 -9.84 -6.53 2.57
CA LEU A 227 -8.55 -6.87 3.15
C LEU A 227 -7.84 -7.91 2.32
N VAL A 228 -6.63 -7.60 1.86
CA VAL A 228 -5.73 -8.54 1.19
C VAL A 228 -4.57 -8.81 2.13
N CYS A 229 -4.46 -10.05 2.59
CA CYS A 229 -3.52 -10.44 3.63
C CYS A 229 -2.61 -11.56 3.13
N ALA A 230 -1.30 -11.37 3.28
CA ALA A 230 -0.30 -12.40 3.07
C ALA A 230 0.68 -12.38 4.24
N THR A 231 0.44 -13.22 5.24
CA THR A 231 1.22 -13.28 6.49
C THR A 231 2.67 -13.73 6.25
N SER A 232 3.54 -13.54 7.25
CA SER A 232 4.98 -13.83 7.13
C SER A 232 5.33 -15.30 6.80
N ASP A 233 4.44 -16.24 7.10
CA ASP A 233 4.56 -17.67 6.79
C ASP A 233 4.17 -18.03 5.34
N ARG A 234 3.58 -17.09 4.60
CA ARG A 234 3.22 -17.26 3.19
C ARG A 234 4.44 -17.13 2.27
N SER A 235 4.30 -17.68 1.06
CA SER A 235 5.37 -17.64 0.06
C SER A 235 5.75 -16.19 -0.28
N SER A 236 7.02 -15.96 -0.62
CA SER A 236 7.48 -14.62 -1.04
C SER A 236 6.72 -14.13 -2.27
N MET A 237 6.31 -15.05 -3.14
CA MET A 237 5.48 -14.76 -4.31
C MET A 237 4.09 -14.26 -3.92
N GLU A 238 3.40 -14.94 -3.00
CA GLU A 238 2.10 -14.51 -2.50
C GLU A 238 2.19 -13.15 -1.80
N ARG A 239 3.22 -12.94 -0.97
CA ARG A 239 3.47 -11.65 -0.31
C ARG A 239 3.71 -10.52 -1.30
N ALA A 240 4.50 -10.75 -2.36
CA ALA A 240 4.73 -9.76 -3.40
C ALA A 240 3.44 -9.49 -4.20
N ARG A 241 2.65 -10.53 -4.50
CA ARG A 241 1.42 -10.41 -5.28
C ARG A 241 0.29 -9.73 -4.51
N ALA A 242 0.20 -9.92 -3.20
CA ALA A 242 -0.78 -9.28 -2.33
C ALA A 242 -0.81 -7.75 -2.48
N ALA A 243 0.38 -7.12 -2.59
CA ALA A 243 0.52 -5.69 -2.82
C ALA A 243 -0.22 -5.25 -4.10
N PHE A 244 0.04 -5.95 -5.20
CA PHE A 244 -0.57 -5.66 -6.49
C PHE A 244 -2.05 -6.01 -6.54
N THR A 245 -2.47 -7.09 -5.85
CA THR A 245 -3.87 -7.48 -5.74
C THR A 245 -4.67 -6.40 -5.02
N ALA A 246 -4.18 -5.88 -3.89
CA ALA A 246 -4.80 -4.77 -3.17
C ALA A 246 -4.92 -3.52 -4.07
N THR A 247 -3.84 -3.15 -4.76
CA THR A 247 -3.86 -2.01 -5.71
C THR A 247 -4.85 -2.22 -6.85
N ALA A 248 -4.91 -3.42 -7.43
CA ALA A 248 -5.87 -3.73 -8.49
C ALA A 248 -7.32 -3.62 -7.98
N ILE A 249 -7.62 -4.12 -6.78
CA ILE A 249 -8.95 -3.96 -6.18
C ILE A 249 -9.30 -2.46 -6.04
N ALA A 250 -8.35 -1.65 -5.56
CA ALA A 250 -8.55 -0.20 -5.46
C ALA A 250 -8.78 0.46 -6.83
N GLU A 251 -8.06 0.05 -7.87
CA GLU A 251 -8.28 0.54 -9.24
C GLU A 251 -9.65 0.19 -9.81
N ALA A 252 -10.16 -1.00 -9.50
CA ALA A 252 -11.48 -1.43 -9.96
C ALA A 252 -12.60 -0.57 -9.33
N PHE A 253 -12.49 -0.23 -8.05
CA PHE A 253 -13.41 0.70 -7.40
C PHE A 253 -13.24 2.14 -7.90
N ARG A 254 -12.01 2.61 -8.10
CA ARG A 254 -11.73 3.91 -8.74
C ARG A 254 -12.39 4.01 -10.12
N ALA A 255 -12.32 2.94 -10.92
CA ALA A 255 -12.92 2.89 -12.25
C ALA A 255 -14.46 2.98 -12.24
N ARG A 256 -15.10 2.79 -11.08
CA ARG A 256 -16.54 3.01 -10.86
C ARG A 256 -16.86 4.41 -10.33
N GLY A 257 -15.85 5.28 -10.28
CA GLY A 257 -15.95 6.65 -9.79
C GLY A 257 -15.89 6.80 -8.27
N GLN A 258 -15.44 5.76 -7.55
CA GLN A 258 -15.31 5.82 -6.10
C GLN A 258 -14.00 6.49 -5.67
N LYS A 259 -14.04 7.13 -4.50
CA LYS A 259 -12.87 7.57 -3.76
C LYS A 259 -12.38 6.42 -2.88
N VAL A 260 -11.19 5.92 -3.18
CA VAL A 260 -10.61 4.77 -2.50
C VAL A 260 -9.46 5.20 -1.60
N LEU A 261 -9.45 4.71 -0.37
CA LEU A 261 -8.29 4.78 0.51
C LEU A 261 -7.54 3.45 0.48
N LEU A 262 -6.33 3.45 -0.08
CA LEU A 262 -5.44 2.29 -0.14
C LEU A 262 -4.42 2.35 1.00
N LEU A 263 -4.48 1.40 1.91
CA LEU A 263 -3.59 1.30 3.07
C LEU A 263 -2.70 0.05 2.91
N LEU A 264 -1.45 0.27 2.50
CA LEU A 264 -0.53 -0.83 2.19
C LEU A 264 0.59 -0.92 3.23
N ASP A 265 0.58 -2.03 3.97
CA ASP A 265 1.47 -2.31 5.08
C ASP A 265 2.23 -3.63 4.87
N SER A 266 3.45 -3.66 4.35
CA SER A 266 4.32 -2.51 4.06
C SER A 266 5.06 -2.67 2.74
N LEU A 267 5.51 -1.54 2.18
CA LEU A 267 6.43 -1.55 1.03
C LEU A 267 7.78 -2.19 1.40
N THR A 268 8.22 -2.09 2.65
CA THR A 268 9.43 -2.79 3.12
C THR A 268 9.26 -4.30 3.03
N ARG A 269 8.11 -4.84 3.44
CA ARG A 269 7.83 -6.28 3.35
C ARG A 269 7.65 -6.75 1.92
N PHE A 270 7.01 -5.94 1.07
CA PHE A 270 6.96 -6.17 -0.37
C PHE A 270 8.36 -6.24 -1.00
N ALA A 271 9.22 -5.25 -0.75
CA ALA A 271 10.58 -5.20 -1.28
C ALA A 271 11.44 -6.39 -0.80
N ARG A 272 11.30 -6.80 0.47
CA ARG A 272 11.95 -8.00 1.01
C ARG A 272 11.47 -9.27 0.31
N ALA A 273 10.16 -9.41 0.10
CA ALA A 273 9.60 -10.55 -0.63
C ALA A 273 10.10 -10.59 -2.08
N GLN A 274 10.12 -9.46 -2.78
CA GLN A 274 10.63 -9.36 -4.14
C GLN A 274 12.14 -9.63 -4.22
N ARG A 275 12.92 -9.21 -3.22
CA ARG A 275 14.34 -9.54 -3.10
C ARG A 275 14.56 -11.05 -3.02
N GLU A 276 13.79 -11.76 -2.20
CA GLU A 276 13.86 -13.21 -2.09
C GLU A 276 13.55 -13.91 -3.42
N ILE A 277 12.52 -13.44 -4.14
CA ILE A 277 12.16 -13.94 -5.48
C ILE A 277 13.30 -13.70 -6.49
N GLY A 278 13.87 -12.50 -6.51
CA GLY A 278 14.95 -12.13 -7.43
C GLY A 278 16.21 -12.97 -7.20
N ILE A 279 16.61 -13.17 -5.93
CA ILE A 279 17.74 -14.03 -5.57
C ILE A 279 17.49 -15.49 -6.01
N ALA A 280 16.29 -16.01 -5.73
CA ALA A 280 15.92 -17.37 -6.14
C ALA A 280 15.90 -17.54 -7.67
N SER A 281 15.62 -16.46 -8.41
CA SER A 281 15.64 -16.41 -9.87
C SER A 281 17.03 -16.14 -10.46
N GLY A 282 18.06 -15.99 -9.62
CA GLY A 282 19.44 -15.74 -10.05
C GLY A 282 19.73 -14.29 -10.46
N GLU A 283 18.89 -13.32 -10.09
CA GLU A 283 19.19 -11.90 -10.32
C GLU A 283 20.44 -11.48 -9.52
N PRO A 284 21.36 -10.70 -10.11
CA PRO A 284 22.48 -10.14 -9.38
C PRO A 284 22.01 -9.13 -8.34
N LEU A 285 22.74 -9.03 -7.22
CA LEU A 285 22.49 -7.99 -6.23
C LEU A 285 23.10 -6.66 -6.69
N GLY A 286 22.28 -5.63 -6.75
CA GLY A 286 22.69 -4.27 -7.10
C GLY A 286 22.95 -3.39 -5.88
N ARG A 287 22.70 -2.09 -6.06
CA ARG A 287 22.82 -1.08 -5.00
C ARG A 287 22.01 -1.48 -3.78
N GLY A 288 22.55 -1.27 -2.58
CA GLY A 288 21.85 -1.56 -1.33
C GLY A 288 21.53 -3.04 -1.09
N GLY A 289 22.11 -3.97 -1.86
CA GLY A 289 21.84 -5.41 -1.73
C GLY A 289 20.46 -5.85 -2.24
N LEU A 290 19.82 -5.02 -3.08
CA LEU A 290 18.53 -5.29 -3.71
C LEU A 290 18.70 -5.69 -5.20
N PRO A 291 17.96 -6.70 -5.69
CA PRO A 291 17.90 -7.01 -7.11
C PRO A 291 17.28 -5.89 -7.96
N PRO A 292 17.61 -5.79 -9.26
CA PRO A 292 16.99 -4.83 -10.19
C PRO A 292 15.45 -4.91 -10.24
N SER A 293 14.86 -6.09 -10.06
CA SER A 293 13.41 -6.24 -10.07
C SER A 293 12.71 -5.46 -8.96
N VAL A 294 13.34 -5.27 -7.79
CA VAL A 294 12.78 -4.45 -6.70
C VAL A 294 12.61 -3.00 -7.14
N TYR A 295 13.65 -2.44 -7.76
CA TYR A 295 13.66 -1.06 -8.28
C TYR A 295 12.71 -0.86 -9.47
N THR A 296 12.41 -1.92 -10.21
CA THR A 296 11.45 -1.86 -11.32
C THR A 296 10.00 -1.94 -10.82
N LEU A 297 9.74 -2.79 -9.82
CA LEU A 297 8.39 -3.09 -9.37
C LEU A 297 7.86 -2.10 -8.33
N LEU A 298 8.72 -1.50 -7.50
CA LEU A 298 8.29 -0.48 -6.53
C LEU A 298 7.62 0.74 -7.22
N PRO A 299 8.25 1.39 -8.22
CA PRO A 299 7.59 2.46 -8.96
C PRO A 299 6.32 1.98 -9.65
N ARG A 300 6.36 0.80 -10.30
CA ARG A 300 5.21 0.23 -11.00
C ARG A 300 4.01 0.00 -10.08
N LEU A 301 4.24 -0.37 -8.83
CA LEU A 301 3.19 -0.55 -7.82
C LEU A 301 2.64 0.81 -7.35
N VAL A 302 3.52 1.72 -6.95
CA VAL A 302 3.15 2.99 -6.30
C VAL A 302 2.48 3.95 -7.30
N GLU A 303 2.92 3.96 -8.55
CA GLU A 303 2.42 4.84 -9.61
C GLU A 303 0.97 4.55 -10.02
N ARG A 304 0.40 3.41 -9.62
CA ARG A 304 -0.98 3.01 -9.95
C ARG A 304 -2.04 3.74 -9.13
N ALA A 305 -1.68 4.15 -7.91
CA ALA A 305 -2.50 5.03 -7.10
C ALA A 305 -2.46 6.47 -7.65
N GLY A 306 -3.51 7.25 -7.36
CA GLY A 306 -3.62 8.63 -7.84
C GLY A 306 -5.03 9.01 -8.29
N MET A 307 -5.13 10.27 -8.72
CA MET A 307 -6.32 10.82 -9.37
C MET A 307 -6.59 10.17 -10.73
N SER A 308 -7.87 10.05 -11.07
CA SER A 308 -8.37 9.81 -12.42
C SER A 308 -9.50 10.79 -12.73
N GLU A 309 -10.04 10.76 -13.95
CA GLU A 309 -11.15 11.64 -14.34
C GLU A 309 -12.47 11.35 -13.61
N ILE A 310 -12.66 10.11 -13.14
CA ILE A 310 -13.95 9.65 -12.58
C ILE A 310 -13.89 9.33 -11.08
N GLY A 311 -12.73 8.95 -10.55
CA GLY A 311 -12.52 8.60 -9.14
C GLY A 311 -11.07 8.79 -8.70
N SER A 312 -10.74 8.44 -7.45
CA SER A 312 -9.40 8.64 -6.89
C SER A 312 -8.93 7.47 -6.04
N ILE A 313 -7.60 7.27 -5.97
CA ILE A 313 -6.97 6.40 -4.98
C ILE A 313 -6.01 7.27 -4.17
N THR A 314 -6.37 7.58 -2.93
CA THR A 314 -5.44 8.12 -1.94
C THR A 314 -4.73 6.95 -1.27
N ALA A 315 -3.41 6.93 -1.29
CA ALA A 315 -2.64 5.76 -0.82
C ALA A 315 -1.68 6.12 0.31
N LEU A 316 -1.74 5.36 1.40
CA LEU A 316 -0.72 5.38 2.45
C LEU A 316 0.08 4.08 2.41
N TYR A 317 1.37 4.24 2.17
CA TYR A 317 2.33 3.14 2.09
C TYR A 317 3.22 3.15 3.32
N THR A 318 3.13 2.13 4.15
CA THR A 318 4.02 2.07 5.32
C THR A 318 5.42 1.62 4.90
N VAL A 319 6.41 2.18 5.59
CA VAL A 319 7.83 1.84 5.44
C VAL A 319 8.39 1.63 6.84
N LEU A 320 8.94 0.44 7.06
CA LEU A 320 9.58 0.10 8.33
C LEU A 320 10.98 0.69 8.36
N ILE A 321 11.25 1.59 9.31
CA ILE A 321 12.58 2.16 9.52
C ILE A 321 13.20 1.57 10.80
N GLU A 322 14.44 1.07 10.70
CA GLU A 322 15.20 0.56 11.84
C GLU A 322 16.01 1.70 12.47
N GLN A 323 15.87 1.89 13.80
CA GLN A 323 16.63 2.87 14.61
C GLN A 323 16.61 4.33 14.10
N ASP A 324 15.50 4.78 13.51
CA ASP A 324 15.38 6.10 12.86
C ASP A 324 16.45 6.35 11.78
N SER A 325 17.13 5.30 11.29
CA SER A 325 18.15 5.39 10.26
C SER A 325 17.48 5.51 8.90
N MET A 326 17.58 6.70 8.31
CA MET A 326 17.08 6.96 6.96
C MET A 326 17.96 6.33 5.86
N ASN A 327 19.02 5.58 6.21
CA ASN A 327 19.94 4.95 5.26
C ASN A 327 19.44 3.58 4.73
N ASP A 328 18.18 3.21 4.94
CA ASP A 328 17.57 2.02 4.32
C ASP A 328 17.35 2.29 2.81
N PRO A 329 17.95 1.49 1.90
CA PRO A 329 17.77 1.64 0.46
C PRO A 329 16.31 1.64 0.01
N VAL A 330 15.43 0.88 0.68
CA VAL A 330 14.00 0.86 0.37
C VAL A 330 13.34 2.16 0.79
N ALA A 331 13.67 2.67 1.97
CA ALA A 331 13.14 3.92 2.49
C ALA A 331 13.51 5.10 1.60
N ASP A 332 14.76 5.14 1.12
CA ASP A 332 15.24 6.17 0.20
C ASP A 332 14.53 6.11 -1.16
N GLU A 333 14.40 4.92 -1.74
CA GLU A 333 13.70 4.73 -3.01
C GLU A 333 12.24 5.19 -2.89
N VAL A 334 11.53 4.72 -1.85
CA VAL A 334 10.13 5.07 -1.62
C VAL A 334 9.95 6.57 -1.37
N ARG A 335 10.86 7.21 -0.63
CA ARG A 335 10.81 8.67 -0.42
C ARG A 335 10.93 9.45 -1.74
N SER A 336 11.66 8.93 -2.72
CA SER A 336 11.78 9.57 -4.03
C SER A 336 10.49 9.49 -4.86
N LEU A 337 9.77 8.36 -4.74
CA LEU A 337 8.57 8.04 -5.53
C LEU A 337 7.27 8.69 -5.02
N LEU A 338 7.19 9.02 -3.72
CA LEU A 338 5.96 9.48 -3.08
C LEU A 338 5.81 11.01 -3.06
N ASP A 339 4.56 11.47 -2.92
CA ASP A 339 4.18 12.89 -2.88
C ASP A 339 4.38 13.51 -1.48
N GLY A 340 4.90 12.76 -0.52
CA GLY A 340 5.08 13.17 0.86
C GLY A 340 5.31 11.97 1.78
N HIS A 341 5.59 12.25 3.05
CA HIS A 341 5.71 11.24 4.08
C HIS A 341 5.41 11.77 5.48
N ILE A 342 4.91 10.88 6.33
CA ILE A 342 4.68 11.05 7.76
C ILE A 342 5.70 10.15 8.48
N VAL A 343 6.45 10.71 9.43
CA VAL A 343 7.44 9.97 10.23
C VAL A 343 6.91 9.79 11.64
N LEU A 344 6.83 8.54 12.11
CA LEU A 344 6.57 8.22 13.50
C LEU A 344 7.88 8.05 14.26
N SER A 345 8.11 8.92 15.23
CA SER A 345 9.33 8.94 16.04
C SER A 345 9.21 8.07 17.27
N ARG A 346 10.17 7.17 17.45
CA ARG A 346 10.31 6.38 18.66
C ARG A 346 10.54 7.25 19.90
N LYS A 347 11.27 8.36 19.76
CA LYS A 347 11.53 9.31 20.86
C LYS A 347 10.24 9.96 21.37
N LEU A 348 9.26 10.21 20.50
CA LEU A 348 7.96 10.73 20.90
C LEU A 348 7.13 9.65 21.60
N ALA A 349 7.11 8.44 21.04
CA ALA A 349 6.39 7.30 21.63
C ALA A 349 6.89 6.96 23.05
N GLU A 350 8.21 6.93 23.27
CA GLU A 350 8.84 6.68 24.58
C GLU A 350 8.52 7.77 25.62
N ARG A 351 8.15 8.98 25.19
CA ARG A 351 7.70 10.08 26.07
C ARG A 351 6.17 10.10 26.28
N GLY A 352 5.44 9.11 25.76
CA GLY A 352 3.98 9.08 25.81
C GLY A 352 3.31 10.13 24.92
N HIS A 353 4.01 10.66 23.91
CA HIS A 353 3.43 11.60 22.95
C HIS A 353 2.76 10.83 21.80
N TYR A 354 1.43 10.78 21.80
CA TYR A 354 0.64 10.13 20.75
C TYR A 354 -0.35 11.12 20.09
N PRO A 355 -0.54 11.04 18.75
CA PRO A 355 0.23 10.21 17.82
C PRO A 355 1.72 10.64 17.78
N ALA A 356 2.62 9.67 17.57
CA ALA A 356 4.07 9.88 17.67
C ALA A 356 4.66 10.55 16.41
N ILE A 357 3.96 11.51 15.83
CA ILE A 357 4.31 12.13 14.54
C ILE A 357 5.40 13.19 14.75
N ASP A 358 6.56 13.00 14.11
CA ASP A 358 7.59 14.04 14.01
C ASP A 358 7.24 14.98 12.85
N VAL A 359 6.59 16.09 13.19
CA VAL A 359 6.20 17.14 12.24
C VAL A 359 7.41 17.70 11.48
N SER A 360 8.57 17.82 12.13
CA SER A 360 9.78 18.36 11.51
C SER A 360 10.35 17.43 10.45
N ALA A 361 10.29 16.12 10.70
CA ALA A 361 10.74 15.09 9.77
C ALA A 361 9.70 14.70 8.71
N SER A 362 8.46 15.18 8.84
CA SER A 362 7.35 14.88 7.93
C SER A 362 7.10 16.01 6.93
N ILE A 363 6.63 15.66 5.73
CA ILE A 363 6.40 16.61 4.63
C ILE A 363 5.26 16.17 3.71
N SER A 364 4.47 17.12 3.21
CA SER A 364 3.56 16.93 2.07
C SER A 364 4.01 17.85 0.93
N ARG A 365 4.43 17.29 -0.21
CA ARG A 365 4.93 18.07 -1.37
C ARG A 365 3.81 18.81 -2.09
N ILE A 366 2.56 18.42 -1.87
CA ILE A 366 1.37 19.00 -2.48
C ILE A 366 0.60 19.93 -1.54
N LEU A 367 1.14 20.22 -0.34
CA LEU A 367 0.49 21.05 0.67
C LEU A 367 0.00 22.39 0.08
N SER A 368 0.84 23.05 -0.71
CA SER A 368 0.50 24.34 -1.34
C SER A 368 -0.63 24.25 -2.40
N ASN A 369 -0.91 23.05 -2.92
CA ASN A 369 -1.97 22.83 -3.89
C ASN A 369 -3.34 22.67 -3.22
N VAL A 370 -3.37 22.27 -1.94
CA VAL A 370 -4.60 21.95 -1.19
C VAL A 370 -4.88 22.93 -0.04
N THR A 371 -4.02 23.93 0.15
CA THR A 371 -4.12 24.90 1.26
C THR A 371 -4.08 26.35 0.79
N GLY A 372 -4.74 27.22 1.55
CA GLY A 372 -4.63 28.67 1.36
C GLY A 372 -3.33 29.26 1.91
N ARG A 373 -3.03 30.52 1.55
CA ARG A 373 -1.80 31.22 1.99
C ARG A 373 -1.68 31.36 3.51
N GLU A 374 -2.80 31.56 4.19
CA GLU A 374 -2.84 31.71 5.64
C GLU A 374 -2.40 30.44 6.36
N HIS A 375 -2.95 29.29 5.96
CA HIS A 375 -2.51 27.98 6.46
C HIS A 375 -1.02 27.74 6.16
N GLN A 376 -0.54 28.03 4.94
CA GLN A 376 0.88 27.87 4.60
C GLN A 376 1.80 28.72 5.50
N ARG A 377 1.41 29.97 5.79
CA ARG A 377 2.16 30.84 6.70
C ARG A 377 2.19 30.26 8.11
N ALA A 378 1.03 29.84 8.63
CA ALA A 378 0.93 29.25 9.96
C ALA A 378 1.75 27.94 10.07
N ASN A 379 1.71 27.09 9.05
CA ASN A 379 2.52 25.87 8.95
C ASN A 379 4.02 26.17 9.04
N ASN A 380 4.49 27.16 8.28
CA ASN A 380 5.90 27.58 8.31
C ASN A 380 6.31 28.12 9.69
N ARG A 381 5.45 28.92 10.34
CA ARG A 381 5.70 29.42 11.69
C ARG A 381 5.75 28.31 12.73
N LEU A 382 4.85 27.32 12.65
CA LEU A 382 4.90 26.13 13.50
C LEU A 382 6.23 25.39 13.34
N ARG A 383 6.68 25.18 12.09
CA ARG A 383 7.97 24.53 11.81
C ARG A 383 9.16 25.34 12.32
N GLN A 384 9.10 26.67 12.23
CA GLN A 384 10.13 27.57 12.77
C GLN A 384 10.23 27.45 14.30
N LEU A 385 9.10 27.45 15.00
CA LEU A 385 9.03 27.25 16.45
C LEU A 385 9.60 25.88 16.86
N LEU A 386 9.18 24.80 16.19
CA LEU A 386 9.69 23.46 16.45
C LEU A 386 11.22 23.36 16.22
N ALA A 387 11.72 23.98 15.16
CA ALA A 387 13.15 24.00 14.85
C ALA A 387 13.96 24.79 15.89
N ALA A 388 13.48 25.98 16.29
CA ALA A 388 14.12 26.81 17.29
C ALA A 388 14.18 26.11 18.66
N TYR A 389 13.07 25.51 19.10
CA TYR A 389 13.06 24.74 20.34
C TYR A 389 14.07 23.58 20.31
N LYS A 390 14.14 22.85 19.19
CA LYS A 390 15.05 21.71 19.03
C LYS A 390 16.52 22.11 19.14
N GLN A 391 16.89 23.31 18.72
CA GLN A 391 18.27 23.81 18.82
C GLN A 391 18.71 24.03 20.27
N VAL A 392 17.77 24.36 21.17
CA VAL A 392 18.04 24.67 22.59
C VAL A 392 17.59 23.59 23.56
N GLU A 393 16.96 22.49 23.10
CA GLU A 393 16.46 21.39 23.95
C GLU A 393 17.52 20.86 24.91
N MET A 394 18.78 20.76 24.46
CA MET A 394 19.89 20.30 25.31
C MET A 394 20.27 21.33 26.39
N LEU A 395 20.30 22.62 26.04
CA LEU A 395 20.63 23.69 26.98
C LEU A 395 19.57 23.81 28.08
N LEU A 396 18.29 23.68 27.71
CA LEU A 396 17.18 23.65 28.66
C LEU A 396 17.30 22.48 29.65
N ARG A 397 17.68 21.29 29.16
CA ARG A 397 17.89 20.11 30.03
C ARG A 397 19.03 20.27 31.01
N LEU A 398 20.06 21.03 30.64
CA LEU A 398 21.20 21.32 31.49
C LEU A 398 20.95 22.52 32.43
N GLY A 399 19.85 23.26 32.23
CA GLY A 399 19.56 24.48 32.98
C GLY A 399 20.38 25.70 32.53
N GLU A 400 21.03 25.62 31.38
CA GLU A 400 21.97 26.64 30.86
C GLU A 400 21.29 27.64 29.90
N TYR A 401 19.99 27.48 29.64
CA TYR A 401 19.24 28.39 28.78
C TYR A 401 18.95 29.71 29.50
N GLN A 402 19.28 30.84 28.85
CA GLN A 402 18.93 32.18 29.32
C GLN A 402 18.07 32.89 28.28
N ALA A 403 16.94 33.43 28.72
CA ALA A 403 16.03 34.16 27.84
C ALA A 403 16.58 35.53 27.44
N GLY A 404 16.16 36.04 26.27
CA GLY A 404 16.44 37.39 25.79
C GLY A 404 17.48 37.50 24.67
N ALA A 405 18.12 36.40 24.27
CA ALA A 405 19.13 36.41 23.20
C ALA A 405 18.50 36.33 21.79
N ASP A 406 17.44 35.53 21.63
CA ASP A 406 16.71 35.35 20.37
C ASP A 406 15.20 35.28 20.63
N PRO A 407 14.42 36.29 20.19
CA PRO A 407 12.97 36.33 20.40
C PRO A 407 12.23 35.11 19.84
N VAL A 408 12.72 34.51 18.74
CA VAL A 408 12.10 33.33 18.12
C VAL A 408 12.28 32.11 19.02
N THR A 409 13.51 31.88 19.49
CA THR A 409 13.82 30.81 20.44
C THR A 409 13.07 31.00 21.76
N ASP A 410 13.04 32.22 22.31
CA ASP A 410 12.29 32.52 23.54
C ASP A 410 10.80 32.18 23.38
N CYS A 411 10.21 32.59 22.26
CA CYS A 411 8.83 32.24 21.92
C CYS A 411 8.63 30.72 21.79
N ALA A 412 9.57 30.02 21.14
CA ALA A 412 9.52 28.57 20.99
C ALA A 412 9.60 27.84 22.34
N VAL A 413 10.45 28.28 23.27
CA VAL A 413 10.53 27.73 24.63
C VAL A 413 9.24 27.96 25.39
N GLN A 414 8.67 29.16 25.31
CA GLN A 414 7.40 29.50 25.98
C GLN A 414 6.21 28.70 25.43
N LEU A 415 6.15 28.50 24.12
CA LEU A 415 5.03 27.83 23.44
C LEU A 415 5.16 26.31 23.38
N ASN A 416 6.31 25.74 23.72
CA ASN A 416 6.56 24.31 23.51
C ASN A 416 5.50 23.41 24.14
N ASP A 417 5.05 23.69 25.36
CA ASP A 417 4.04 22.86 26.04
C ASP A 417 2.68 22.96 25.35
N ALA A 418 2.29 24.16 24.90
CA ALA A 418 1.07 24.38 24.13
C ALA A 418 1.13 23.69 22.75
N ILE A 419 2.28 23.74 22.07
CA ILE A 419 2.51 23.05 20.79
C ILE A 419 2.43 21.53 20.99
N ASN A 420 3.06 21.00 22.03
CA ASN A 420 2.98 19.56 22.33
C ASN A 420 1.56 19.12 22.69
N ALA A 421 0.80 19.95 23.44
CA ALA A 421 -0.61 19.68 23.73
C ALA A 421 -1.46 19.67 22.45
N PHE A 422 -1.19 20.59 21.52
CA PHE A 422 -1.84 20.64 20.22
C PHE A 422 -1.53 19.41 19.35
N LEU A 423 -0.26 18.97 19.31
CA LEU A 423 0.17 17.83 18.49
C LEU A 423 -0.23 16.47 19.08
N ARG A 424 -0.40 16.38 20.40
CA ARG A 424 -0.97 15.17 21.05
C ARG A 424 -2.47 15.13 20.82
N GLN A 425 -3.00 13.96 20.53
CA GLN A 425 -4.42 13.77 20.30
C GLN A 425 -4.82 12.33 20.57
N ASP A 426 -5.99 12.13 21.19
CA ASP A 426 -6.64 10.83 21.14
C ASP A 426 -7.23 10.62 19.74
N LEU A 427 -6.73 9.61 19.03
CA LEU A 427 -7.09 9.38 17.64
C LEU A 427 -8.57 8.94 17.47
N ARG A 428 -9.24 8.51 18.54
CA ARG A 428 -10.68 8.21 18.55
C ARG A 428 -11.55 9.47 18.58
N GLU A 429 -10.96 10.63 18.86
CA GLU A 429 -11.62 11.93 18.87
C GLU A 429 -11.08 12.78 17.70
N PRO A 430 -11.58 12.56 16.46
CA PRO A 430 -11.15 13.35 15.31
C PRO A 430 -11.60 14.81 15.45
N VAL A 431 -10.71 15.74 15.10
CA VAL A 431 -10.99 17.18 15.14
C VAL A 431 -11.27 17.70 13.73
N PRO A 432 -12.34 18.49 13.52
CA PRO A 432 -12.60 19.12 12.23
C PRO A 432 -11.42 19.97 11.74
N LEU A 433 -11.23 20.03 10.41
CA LEU A 433 -10.13 20.80 9.82
C LEU A 433 -10.17 22.27 10.26
N GLN A 434 -11.34 22.91 10.25
CA GLN A 434 -11.45 24.32 10.59
C GLN A 434 -10.98 24.62 12.01
N GLU A 435 -11.38 23.80 12.99
CA GLU A 435 -10.94 23.94 14.38
C GLU A 435 -9.42 23.75 14.52
N THR A 436 -8.86 22.79 13.78
CA THR A 436 -7.40 22.57 13.73
C THR A 436 -6.67 23.80 13.18
N LEU A 437 -7.21 24.43 12.14
CA LEU A 437 -6.62 25.63 11.52
C LEU A 437 -6.73 26.85 12.43
N ASP A 438 -7.86 27.06 13.07
CA ASP A 438 -8.08 28.17 14.01
C ASP A 438 -7.10 28.08 15.18
N GLU A 439 -6.91 26.87 15.73
CA GLU A 439 -5.95 26.65 16.81
C GLU A 439 -4.49 26.81 16.34
N LEU A 440 -4.15 26.31 15.16
CA LEU A 440 -2.83 26.51 14.54
C LEU A 440 -2.51 28.00 14.38
N LEU A 441 -3.48 28.78 13.88
CA LEU A 441 -3.33 30.23 13.70
C LEU A 441 -3.13 30.94 15.04
N ARG A 442 -3.94 30.60 16.06
CA ARG A 442 -3.82 31.15 17.41
C ARG A 442 -2.46 30.84 18.07
N LEU A 443 -1.93 29.64 17.88
CA LEU A 443 -0.62 29.27 18.41
C LEU A 443 0.51 30.02 17.70
N THR A 444 0.43 30.10 16.39
CA THR A 444 1.51 30.65 15.55
C THR A 444 1.46 32.17 15.40
N SER A 445 0.36 32.82 15.76
CA SER A 445 0.26 34.29 15.79
C SER A 445 1.14 34.94 16.84
N GLN A 446 1.57 34.18 17.85
CA GLN A 446 2.41 34.65 18.96
C GLN A 446 3.90 34.74 18.57
N LEU A 447 4.30 34.09 17.48
CA LEU A 447 5.64 34.27 16.94
C LEU A 447 5.80 35.74 16.49
N PRO A 448 6.94 36.39 16.78
CA PRO A 448 7.25 37.71 16.21
C PRO A 448 7.25 37.69 14.67
N GLU A 449 7.05 38.84 14.03
CA GLU A 449 7.20 38.99 12.57
C GLU A 449 8.67 38.95 12.12
#